data_AF-A0A967AFP2-F1
#
_entry.id   AF-A0A967AFP2-F1
#
_cell.length_a   1.000
_cell.length_b   1.000
_cell.length_c   1.000
_cell.angle_alpha   90.00
_cell.angle_beta   90.00
_cell.angle_gamma   90.00
#
_symmetry.space_group_name_H-M   'P 1'
#
loop_
_entity.id
_entity.type
_entity.pdbx_description
1 polymer ?
#
loop_
_entity_poly.entity_id
_entity_poly.type
_entity_poly.pdbx_seq_one_letter_code
_entity_poly.pdbx_strand_id
1 'polypeptide(L)' 'ATARTQAGKDEVQISAQAKELQRIRELASQPDPERAERVESIRRSLDAGTYDVSGRAVGDALVKQVLTDAIL' A
#
# COMPACT_ATOMS: atom_id res chain seq x y z
N ALA A 1 -32.48 16.58 39.19
CA ALA A 1 -31.02 16.45 39.00
C ALA A 1 -30.71 16.58 37.52
N THR A 2 -30.03 17.66 37.13
CA THR A 2 -29.73 18.00 35.72
C THR A 2 -28.44 17.31 35.28
N ALA A 3 -28.52 16.37 34.34
CA ALA A 3 -27.35 15.80 33.68
C ALA A 3 -26.78 16.83 32.70
N ARG A 4 -25.59 17.35 33.02
CA ARG A 4 -24.86 18.32 32.22
C ARG A 4 -24.08 17.55 31.15
N THR A 5 -24.62 17.47 29.93
CA THR A 5 -23.91 16.92 28.77
C THR A 5 -22.74 17.84 28.47
N GLN A 6 -21.53 17.45 28.87
CA GLN A 6 -20.32 18.09 28.38
C GLN A 6 -20.27 17.81 26.88
N ALA A 7 -20.42 18.87 26.08
CA ALA A 7 -20.03 18.86 24.68
C ALA A 7 -18.52 18.59 24.65
N GLY A 8 -18.17 17.31 24.52
CA GLY A 8 -16.81 16.89 24.21
C GLY A 8 -16.41 17.58 22.92
N LYS A 9 -15.38 18.41 22.99
CA LYS A 9 -14.74 18.98 21.81
C LYS A 9 -14.40 17.82 20.87
N ASP A 10 -14.96 17.81 19.67
CA ASP A 10 -14.37 17.12 18.52
C ASP A 10 -13.04 17.82 18.20
N GLU A 11 -12.05 17.58 19.06
CA GLU A 11 -10.71 18.09 18.87
C GLU A 11 -10.06 17.16 17.86
N VAL A 12 -9.80 17.67 16.66
CA VAL A 12 -9.05 17.00 15.59
C VAL A 12 -7.58 16.90 16.04
N GLN A 13 -7.32 16.09 17.06
CA GLN A 13 -5.99 15.66 17.44
C GLN A 13 -5.57 14.68 16.36
N ILE A 14 -4.99 15.17 15.27
CA ILE A 14 -4.33 14.32 14.28
C ILE A 14 -3.31 13.49 15.07
N SER A 15 -3.68 12.24 15.37
CA SER A 15 -2.93 11.38 16.28
C SER A 15 -1.50 11.29 15.76
N ALA A 16 -0.52 11.17 16.67
CA ALA A 16 0.87 11.00 16.25
C ALA A 16 1.01 9.84 15.25
N GLN A 17 0.19 8.79 15.41
CA GLN A 17 0.07 7.67 14.49
C GLN A 17 -0.45 8.07 13.10
N ALA A 18 -1.49 8.91 13.01
CA ALA A 18 -2.00 9.39 11.73
C ALA A 18 -0.97 10.25 10.98
N LYS A 19 -0.20 11.10 11.68
CA LYS A 19 0.90 11.87 11.09
C LYS A 19 2.02 10.97 10.58
N GLU A 20 2.34 9.91 11.31
CA GLU A 20 3.36 8.94 10.88
C GLU A 20 2.90 8.15 9.66
N LEU A 21 1.66 7.68 9.64
CA LEU A 21 1.07 7.02 8.46
C LEU A 21 1.04 7.95 7.23
N GLN A 22 0.75 9.23 7.43
CA GLN A 22 0.79 10.24 6.37
C GLN A 22 2.22 10.41 5.81
N ARG A 23 3.23 10.48 6.68
CA ARG A 23 4.64 10.54 6.24
C ARG A 23 5.04 9.27 5.47
N ILE A 24 4.63 8.09 5.94
CA ILE A 24 4.90 6.82 5.26
C ILE A 24 4.25 6.81 3.87
N ARG A 25 3.00 7.29 3.74
CA ARG A 25 2.32 7.42 2.44
C ARG A 25 3.05 8.37 1.50
N GLU A 26 3.51 9.52 2.01
CA GLU A 26 4.27 10.49 1.23
C GLU A 26 5.58 9.89 0.70
N LEU A 27 6.32 9.15 1.54
CA LEU A 27 7.52 8.42 1.13
C LEU A 27 7.20 7.32 0.10
N ALA A 28 6.14 6.55 0.31
CA ALA A 28 5.72 5.49 -0.59
C ALA A 28 5.20 6.02 -1.96
N SER A 29 4.75 7.27 -2.00
CA SER A 29 4.29 7.93 -3.23
C SER A 29 5.43 8.50 -4.08
N GLN A 30 6.67 8.52 -3.56
CA GLN A 30 7.81 9.02 -4.31
C GLN A 30 8.15 8.07 -5.46
N PRO A 31 8.68 8.60 -6.58
CA PRO A 31 9.21 7.77 -7.65
C PRO A 31 10.29 6.84 -7.09
N ASP A 32 10.16 5.54 -7.37
CA ASP A 32 11.15 4.52 -7.03
C ASP A 32 11.93 4.15 -8.31
N PRO A 33 13.17 4.62 -8.47
CA PRO A 33 14.00 4.33 -9.64
C PRO A 33 14.28 2.85 -9.81
N GLU A 34 14.47 2.11 -8.71
CA GLU A 34 14.75 0.67 -8.75
C GLU A 34 13.53 -0.09 -9.29
N ARG A 35 12.33 0.30 -8.84
CA ARG A 35 11.09 -0.23 -9.40
C ARG A 35 10.97 0.09 -10.89
N ALA A 36 11.27 1.32 -11.31
CA ALA A 36 11.20 1.73 -12.71
C ALA A 36 12.14 0.89 -13.60
N GLU A 37 13.37 0.68 -13.16
CA GLU A 37 14.36 -0.16 -13.86
C GLU A 37 13.90 -1.62 -13.95
N ARG A 38 13.35 -2.18 -12.87
CA ARG A 38 12.79 -3.54 -12.88
C ARG A 38 11.65 -3.69 -13.88
N VAL A 39 10.75 -2.71 -13.95
CA VAL A 39 9.63 -2.72 -14.90
C VAL A 39 10.13 -2.68 -16.33
N GLU A 40 11.09 -1.81 -16.66
CA GLU A 40 11.67 -1.77 -18.01
C GLU A 40 12.41 -3.06 -18.37
N SER A 41 13.11 -3.68 -17.42
CA SER A 41 13.75 -4.99 -17.64
C SER A 41 12.73 -6.07 -18.01
N ILE A 42 11.64 -6.17 -17.24
CA ILE A 42 10.55 -7.10 -17.52
C ILE A 42 9.92 -6.83 -18.89
N ARG A 43 9.69 -5.55 -19.23
CA ARG A 43 9.16 -5.15 -20.54
C ARG A 43 10.03 -5.64 -21.69
N ARG A 44 11.35 -5.48 -21.58
CA ARG A 44 12.30 -5.98 -22.59
C ARG A 44 12.27 -7.52 -22.69
N SER A 45 12.17 -8.23 -21.57
CA SER A 45 12.05 -9.69 -21.58
C SER A 45 10.74 -10.18 -22.22
N LEU A 46 9.64 -9.45 -22.02
CA LEU A 46 8.36 -9.72 -22.68
C LEU A 46 8.46 -9.50 -24.19
N ASP A 47 9.02 -8.36 -24.62
CA ASP A 47 9.20 -8.03 -26.03
C ASP A 47 10.14 -9.03 -26.74
N ALA A 48 11.15 -9.54 -26.03
CA ALA A 48 12.06 -10.57 -26.53
C ALA A 48 11.46 -12.00 -26.49
N GLY A 49 10.28 -12.20 -25.90
CA GLY A 49 9.66 -13.51 -25.73
C GLY A 49 10.39 -14.43 -24.73
N THR A 50 11.22 -13.87 -23.85
CA THR A 50 12.04 -14.60 -22.87
C THR A 50 11.54 -14.47 -21.44
N TYR A 51 10.45 -13.75 -21.23
CA TYR A 51 9.80 -13.67 -19.91
C TYR A 51 9.05 -14.96 -19.60
N ASP A 52 9.57 -15.73 -18.66
CA ASP A 52 8.94 -16.96 -18.16
C ASP A 52 8.27 -16.71 -16.80
N VAL A 53 6.99 -17.09 -16.67
CA VAL A 53 6.22 -16.94 -15.44
C VAL A 53 5.76 -18.32 -14.95
N SER A 54 6.17 -18.67 -13.72
CA SER A 54 5.74 -19.93 -13.13
C SER A 54 4.31 -19.85 -12.59
N GLY A 55 3.54 -20.93 -12.76
CA GLY A 55 2.19 -21.03 -12.17
C GLY A 55 2.18 -20.91 -10.64
N ARG A 56 3.27 -21.30 -9.97
CA ARG A 56 3.46 -21.09 -8.53
C ARG A 56 3.51 -19.60 -8.18
N ALA A 57 4.29 -18.81 -8.92
CA ALA A 57 4.38 -17.37 -8.69
C ALA A 57 3.02 -16.67 -8.85
N VAL A 58 2.21 -17.11 -9.82
CA VAL A 58 0.84 -16.64 -10.00
C VAL A 58 -0.04 -17.03 -8.80
N GLY A 59 0.00 -18.30 -8.38
CA GLY A 59 -0.75 -18.77 -7.22
C GLY A 59 -0.41 -18.02 -5.93
N ASP A 60 0.89 -17.80 -5.67
CA ASP A 60 1.35 -17.05 -4.50
C ASP A 60 0.86 -15.59 -4.53
N ALA A 61 0.82 -14.96 -5.72
CA ALA A 61 0.32 -13.61 -5.89
C ALA A 61 -1.18 -13.51 -5.59
N LEU A 62 -1.98 -14.48 -6.07
CA LEU A 62 -3.42 -14.53 -5.80
C LEU A 62 -3.72 -14.69 -4.30
N VAL A 63 -3.02 -15.61 -3.62
CA VAL A 63 -3.20 -15.80 -2.17
C VAL A 63 -2.84 -14.53 -1.40
N LYS A 64 -1.72 -13.88 -1.74
CA LYS A 64 -1.32 -12.61 -1.12
C LYS A 64 -2.36 -11.51 -1.33
N GLN A 65 -2.92 -11.41 -2.53
CA GLN A 65 -3.96 -10.42 -2.83
C GLN A 65 -5.21 -10.65 -1.97
N VAL A 66 -5.75 -11.88 -1.97
CA VAL A 66 -6.96 -12.22 -1.19
C VAL A 66 -6.77 -11.92 0.31
N LEU A 67 -5.60 -12.22 0.86
CA LEU A 67 -5.30 -11.93 2.27
C LEU A 67 -5.16 -10.43 2.55
N THR A 68 -4.66 -9.66 1.58
CA THR A 68 -4.51 -8.20 1.71
C THR A 68 -5.88 -7.52 1.66
N ASP A 69 -6.73 -7.94 0.73
CA ASP A 69 -8.10 -7.42 0.56
C ASP A 69 -8.99 -7.71 1.78
N ALA A 70 -8.72 -8.79 2.52
CA ALA A 70 -9.47 -9.14 3.74
C ALA A 70 -9.11 -8.25 4.95
N ILE A 71 -8.00 -7.51 4.90
CA ILE A 71 -7.48 -6.69 6.01
C ILE A 71 -7.72 -5.19 5.77
N LEU A 72 -7.86 -4.76 4.51
CA LEU A 72 -8.14 -3.38 4.10
C LEU A 72 -9.65 -3.06 4.09
#